data_AF-A0A2E0R1X8-F1
#
_entry.id   AF-A0A2E0R1X8-F1
#
_cell.length_a   1.000
_cell.length_b   1.000
_cell.length_c   1.000
_cell.angle_alpha   90.00
_cell.angle_beta   90.00
_cell.angle_gamma   90.00
#
_symmetry.space_group_name_H-M   'P 1'
#
loop_
_entity.id
_entity.type
_entity.pdbx_description
1 polymer ?
#
loop_
_entity_poly.entity_id
_entity_poly.type
_entity_poly.pdbx_seq_one_letter_code
_entity_poly.pdbx_strand_id
1 'polypeptide(L)' 'MKYTEFRDTIRDELIRHRDGKTWKELRDELNLPYRSPCPEWVGQLEKDISLDRSEKRGNAFIWKLHHV' A
#
# COMPACT_ATOMS: atom_id res chain seq x y z
N MET A 1 14.77 -1.99 5.22
CA MET A 1 14.15 -1.46 3.99
C MET A 1 14.12 0.07 4.09
N LYS A 2 14.36 0.81 2.99
CA LYS A 2 14.19 2.28 2.96
C LYS A 2 12.76 2.63 2.53
N TYR A 3 12.28 3.83 2.88
CA TYR A 3 10.97 4.31 2.43
C TYR A 3 10.82 4.27 0.90
N THR A 4 11.85 4.66 0.15
CA THR A 4 11.82 4.65 -1.32
C THR A 4 11.60 3.26 -1.90
N GLU A 5 12.29 2.25 -1.37
CA GLU A 5 12.11 0.84 -1.78
C GLU A 5 10.69 0.38 -1.46
N PHE A 6 10.24 0.63 -0.22
CA PHE A 6 8.89 0.27 0.22
C PHE A 6 7.81 0.92 -0.67
N ARG A 7 7.97 2.21 -0.96
CA ARG A 7 7.07 2.96 -1.85
C ARG A 7 7.07 2.36 -3.24
N ASP A 8 8.24 2.12 -3.84
CA ASP A 8 8.31 1.65 -5.21
C ASP A 8 7.71 0.26 -5.35
N THR A 9 7.99 -0.65 -4.41
CA THR A 9 7.41 -2.00 -4.37
C THR A 9 5.88 -1.95 -4.20
N ILE A 10 5.37 -1.17 -3.23
CA ILE A 10 3.92 -1.03 -3.01
C ILE A 10 3.25 -0.39 -4.24
N ARG A 11 3.88 0.63 -4.84
CA ARG A 11 3.37 1.29 -6.04
C ARG A 11 3.26 0.28 -7.19
N ASP A 12 4.34 -0.42 -7.52
CA ASP A 12 4.35 -1.38 -8.64
C ASP A 12 3.28 -2.47 -8.47
N GLU A 13 3.14 -2.98 -7.24
CA GLU A 13 2.10 -3.96 -6.90
C GLU A 13 0.68 -3.39 -7.07
N LEU A 14 0.43 -2.17 -6.58
CA LEU A 14 -0.88 -1.51 -6.71
C LEU A 14 -1.19 -1.07 -8.15
N ILE A 15 -0.17 -0.76 -8.97
CA ILE A 15 -0.35 -0.47 -10.40
C ILE A 15 -0.82 -1.73 -11.13
N ARG A 16 -0.23 -2.89 -10.82
CA ARG A 16 -0.64 -4.18 -11.39
C ARG A 16 -2.04 -4.59 -10.93
N HIS A 17 -2.41 -4.21 -9.71
CA HIS A 17 -3.69 -4.54 -9.09
C HIS A 17 -4.57 -3.30 -8.94
N ARG A 18 -5.21 -2.88 -10.04
CA ARG A 18 -6.13 -1.72 -10.06
C ARG A 18 -7.34 -1.85 -9.12
N ASP A 19 -7.72 -3.06 -8.74
CA ASP A 19 -8.79 -3.33 -7.76
C ASP A 19 -8.37 -2.91 -6.33
N GLY A 20 -7.09 -2.63 -6.13
CA GLY A 20 -6.49 -2.40 -4.83
C GLY A 20 -6.23 -3.69 -4.05
N LYS A 21 -5.35 -3.61 -3.06
CA LYS A 21 -5.00 -4.73 -2.17
C LYS A 21 -5.07 -4.29 -0.72
N THR A 22 -5.40 -5.20 0.18
CA THR A 22 -5.29 -4.91 1.62
C THR A 22 -3.83 -4.92 2.06
N TRP A 23 -3.50 -4.25 3.17
CA TRP A 23 -2.15 -4.31 3.76
C TRP A 23 -1.68 -5.76 3.98
N LYS A 24 -2.59 -6.65 4.38
CA LYS A 24 -2.25 -8.05 4.61
C LYS A 24 -1.80 -8.74 3.33
N GLU A 25 -2.51 -8.50 2.22
CA GLU A 25 -2.17 -9.06 0.90
C GLU A 25 -0.85 -8.47 0.38
N LEU A 26 -0.68 -7.15 0.46
CA LEU A 26 0.58 -6.49 0.09
C LEU A 26 1.75 -7.05 0.91
N ARG A 27 1.56 -7.23 2.22
CA ARG A 27 2.60 -7.80 3.09
C ARG A 27 2.93 -9.25 2.73
N ASP A 28 1.92 -10.05 2.39
CA ASP A 28 2.09 -11.47 2.05
C ASP A 28 2.82 -11.63 0.71
N GLU A 29 2.36 -10.93 -0.33
CA GLU A 29 2.95 -10.94 -1.68
C GLU A 29 4.37 -10.37 -1.69
N LEU A 30 4.59 -9.26 -0.99
CA LEU A 30 5.89 -8.59 -0.95
C LEU A 30 6.81 -9.15 0.15
N ASN A 31 6.34 -10.18 0.88
CA ASN A 31 7.03 -10.82 2.00
C ASN A 31 7.64 -9.80 2.99
N LEU A 32 6.84 -8.80 3.35
CA LEU A 32 7.29 -7.71 4.21
C LEU A 32 7.40 -8.20 5.66
N PRO A 33 8.52 -7.93 6.36
CA PRO A 33 8.74 -8.38 7.74
C PRO A 33 7.89 -7.60 8.77
N TYR A 34 7.08 -6.64 8.33
CA TYR A 34 6.33 -5.73 9.19
C TYR A 34 4.93 -6.27 9.46
N ARG A 35 4.54 -6.35 10.73
CA ARG A 35 3.18 -6.78 11.11
C ARG A 35 2.11 -5.74 10.72
N SER A 36 2.43 -4.46 10.87
CA SER A 36 1.55 -3.33 10.56
C SER A 36 2.32 -2.29 9.74
N PRO A 37 1.65 -1.50 8.91
CA PRO A 37 2.31 -0.46 8.14
C PRO A 37 2.70 0.69 9.07
N CYS A 38 3.90 1.26 8.87
CA CYS A 38 4.34 2.44 9.63
C CYS A 38 3.48 3.65 9.24
N PRO A 39 2.77 4.30 10.20
CA PRO A 39 1.85 5.40 9.90
C PRO A 39 2.52 6.58 9.19
N GLU A 40 3.78 6.88 9.53
CA GLU A 40 4.55 7.93 8.85
C GLU A 40 4.76 7.62 7.36
N TRP A 41 5.13 6.38 7.03
CA TRP A 41 5.29 5.96 5.65
C TRP A 41 3.97 5.94 4.90
N VAL A 42 2.88 5.51 5.54
CA VAL A 42 1.57 5.54 4.89
C VAL A 42 1.15 6.96 4.55
N GLY A 43 1.34 7.90 5.49
CA GLY A 43 1.06 9.32 5.23
C GLY A 43 1.94 9.91 4.12
N GLN A 44 3.17 9.44 3.98
CA GLN A 44 4.01 9.81 2.84
C GLN A 44 3.51 9.17 1.54
N LEU A 45 3.09 7.91 1.53
CA LEU A 45 2.52 7.26 0.33
C LEU A 45 1.26 7.95 -0.17
N GLU A 46 0.39 8.39 0.74
CA GLU A 46 -0.81 9.17 0.41
C GLU A 46 -0.48 10.46 -0.33
N LYS A 47 0.67 11.09 -0.02
CA LYS A 47 1.14 12.31 -0.70
C LYS A 47 1.94 12.03 -1.96
N ASP A 48 2.76 10.99 -1.95
CA ASP A 48 3.78 10.74 -2.96
C ASP A 48 3.25 9.96 -4.16
N ILE A 49 2.40 8.95 -3.89
CA ILE A 49 1.80 8.10 -4.93
C ILE A 49 0.27 8.21 -4.97
N SER A 50 -0.31 9.21 -4.29
CA SER A 50 -1.77 9.39 -4.18
C SER A 50 -2.50 8.10 -3.76
N LEU A 51 -1.94 7.44 -2.74
CA LEU A 51 -2.55 6.27 -2.14
C LEU A 51 -3.91 6.63 -1.54
N ASP A 52 -4.94 5.88 -1.91
CA ASP A 52 -6.28 5.94 -1.35
C ASP A 52 -6.53 4.71 -0.47
N ARG A 53 -7.11 4.96 0.70
CA ARG A 53 -7.53 3.94 1.67
C ARG A 53 -9.00 4.10 2.05
N SER A 54 -9.80 4.72 1.19
CA SER A 54 -11.19 5.05 1.48
C SER A 54 -12.08 3.81 1.52
N GLU A 55 -11.67 2.76 0.83
CA GLU A 55 -12.44 1.53 0.70
C GLU A 55 -12.01 0.48 1.71
N LYS A 56 -12.97 -0.35 2.15
CA LYS A 56 -12.73 -1.44 3.09
C LYS A 56 -13.23 -2.75 2.53
N ARG A 57 -12.39 -3.78 2.60
CA ARG A 57 -12.77 -5.18 2.36
C ARG A 57 -12.90 -5.86 3.71
N GLY A 58 -14.14 -5.95 4.20
CA GLY A 58 -14.42 -6.44 5.56
C GLY A 58 -13.80 -5.52 6.62
N ASN A 59 -12.85 -6.04 7.39
CA ASN A 59 -12.18 -5.31 8.48
C ASN A 59 -10.86 -4.64 8.07
N ALA A 60 -10.45 -4.75 6.80
CA ALA A 60 -9.19 -4.19 6.32
C ALA A 60 -9.44 -3.07 5.31
N PHE A 61 -8.62 -2.01 5.38
CA PHE A 61 -8.59 -0.97 4.37
C PHE A 61 -7.94 -1.50 3.10
N ILE A 62 -8.57 -1.23 1.96
CA ILE A 62 -8.03 -1.50 0.64
C ILE A 62 -7.14 -0.32 0.27
N TRP A 63 -5.91 -0.63 -0.10
CA TRP A 63 -4.94 0.31 -0.60
C TRP A 63 -5.06 0.31 -2.11
N LYS A 64 -5.33 1.47 -2.70
CA LYS A 64 -5.44 1.64 -4.15
C LYS A 64 -4.81 2.96 -4.57
N LEU A 65 -4.37 3.08 -5.83
CA LEU A 65 -3.86 4.34 -6.36
C LEU A 65 -5.01 5.10 -7.00
N HIS A 66 -5.26 6.33 -6.55
CA HIS A 66 -6.35 7.14 -7.08
C HIS A 66 -6.01 7.69 -8.49
N HIS A 67 -4.73 7.93 -8.77
CA HIS A 67 -4.25 8.41 -10.06
C HIS A 67 -3.04 7.59 -10.49
N VAL A 68 -3.13 6.96 -11.66
CA VAL A 68 -1.98 6.37 -12.38
C VAL A 68 -1.89 6.99 -13.76
#